data_AF-I7KCA9-F1
#
_entry.id   AF-I7KCA9-F1
#
_cell.length_a   1.000
_cell.length_b   1.000
_cell.length_c   1.000
_cell.angle_alpha   90.00
_cell.angle_beta   90.00
_cell.angle_gamma   90.00
#
_symmetry.space_group_name_H-M   'P 1'
#
loop_
_entity.id
_entity.type
_entity.pdbx_description
1 polymer ?
#
loop_
_entity_poly.entity_id
_entity_poly.type
_entity_poly.pdbx_seq_one_letter_code
_entity_poly.pdbx_strand_id
1 'polypeptide(L)'
;MRTGTSFARDWQLIKVARSLRRHDVAGPLVRELLADASPALVEQVAAIAGRLGEEDGTALLARSEERFDAATLMEGLLLMWGIPCESKEVAGEGITITLQGNEAATREAFVDERVAAPYLAGYARALQRDAVFRNGPGERMAIRFPPRG
;
A
#
# COMPACT_ATOMS: atom_id res chain seq x y z
N MET A 1 0.42 20.52 -36.06
CA MET A 1 0.98 21.19 -34.86
C MET A 1 0.01 22.29 -34.44
N ARG A 2 -0.63 22.21 -33.28
CA ARG A 2 -1.41 23.36 -32.75
C ARG A 2 -0.41 24.37 -32.18
N THR A 3 -0.14 25.43 -32.94
CA THR A 3 0.56 26.63 -32.47
C THR A 3 -0.33 27.35 -31.44
N GLY A 4 0.08 27.38 -30.17
CA GLY A 4 -0.69 28.11 -29.15
C GLY A 4 -0.48 27.77 -27.68
N THR A 5 0.42 26.86 -27.29
CA THR A 5 0.79 26.68 -25.87
C THR A 5 2.13 27.34 -25.59
N SER A 6 2.12 28.33 -24.69
CA SER A 6 3.34 28.97 -24.21
C SER A 6 4.08 27.98 -23.31
N PHE A 7 5.32 27.61 -23.67
CA PHE A 7 6.18 26.77 -22.83
C PHE A 7 6.24 27.27 -21.39
N ALA A 8 6.28 28.60 -21.19
CA ALA A 8 6.25 29.20 -19.86
C ALA A 8 4.95 28.90 -19.10
N ARG A 9 3.79 28.92 -19.78
CA ARG A 9 2.51 28.53 -19.19
C ARG A 9 2.50 27.05 -18.80
N ASP A 10 2.91 26.17 -19.70
CA ASP A 10 2.90 24.72 -19.46
C ASP A 10 3.85 24.35 -18.32
N TRP A 11 5.01 24.99 -18.25
CA TRP A 11 5.95 24.82 -17.14
C TRP A 11 5.38 25.30 -15.79
N GLN A 12 4.65 26.42 -15.77
CA GLN A 12 3.96 26.87 -14.56
C GLN A 12 2.85 25.90 -14.14
N LEU A 13 2.08 25.36 -15.10
CA LEU A 13 1.05 24.37 -14.83
C LEU A 13 1.63 23.07 -14.26
N ILE A 14 2.77 22.59 -14.77
CA ILE A 14 3.45 21.41 -14.23
C ILE A 14 3.92 21.64 -12.79
N LYS A 15 4.48 22.81 -12.49
CA LYS A 15 4.91 23.15 -11.12
C LYS A 15 3.72 23.23 -10.17
N VAL A 16 2.63 23.87 -10.59
CA VAL A 16 1.39 23.94 -9.81
C VAL A 16 0.84 22.53 -9.58
N ALA A 17 0.71 21.71 -10.63
CA ALA A 17 0.22 20.34 -10.54
C ALA A 17 1.05 19.47 -9.57
N ARG A 18 2.38 19.65 -9.51
CA ARG A 18 3.25 18.95 -8.55
C ARG A 18 3.11 19.46 -7.11
N SER A 19 2.74 20.73 -6.93
CA SER A 19 2.52 21.33 -5.60
C SER A 19 1.13 21.05 -5.03
N LEU A 20 0.16 20.74 -5.90
CA LEU A 20 -1.18 20.38 -5.49
C LEU A 20 -1.18 18.94 -4.99
N ARG A 21 -1.76 18.69 -3.81
CA ARG A 21 -2.12 17.33 -3.41
C ARG A 21 -3.01 16.74 -4.52
N ARG A 22 -2.77 15.48 -4.87
CA ARG A 22 -3.61 14.75 -5.83
C ARG A 22 -5.07 14.91 -5.37
N HIS A 23 -5.93 15.37 -6.28
CA HIS A 23 -7.34 15.52 -5.99
C HIS A 23 -7.92 14.15 -5.64
N ASP A 24 -8.27 13.96 -4.36
CA ASP A 24 -8.81 12.72 -3.82
C ASP A 24 -10.17 12.98 -3.18
N VAL A 25 -11.21 12.56 -3.90
CA VAL A 25 -12.60 12.56 -3.42
C VAL A 25 -12.97 11.20 -2.84
N ALA A 26 -12.28 10.13 -3.24
CA ALA A 26 -12.59 8.77 -2.82
C ALA A 26 -12.24 8.56 -1.36
N GLY A 27 -11.10 9.09 -0.90
CA GLY A 27 -10.66 8.92 0.49
C GLY A 27 -11.67 9.42 1.52
N PRO A 28 -12.10 10.70 1.48
CA PRO A 28 -13.14 11.19 2.37
C PRO A 28 -14.45 10.38 2.28
N LEU A 29 -14.90 10.02 1.07
CA LEU A 29 -16.12 9.22 0.90
C LEU A 29 -16.03 7.85 1.57
N VAL A 30 -14.91 7.14 1.39
CA VAL A 30 -14.70 5.82 2.01
C VAL A 30 -14.65 5.95 3.53
N ARG A 31 -14.00 6.99 4.06
CA ARG A 31 -13.95 7.23 5.51
C ARG A 31 -15.34 7.43 6.09
N GLU A 32 -16.16 8.29 5.50
CA GLU A 32 -17.53 8.53 5.94
C GLU A 32 -18.39 7.28 5.81
N LEU A 33 -18.26 6.54 4.70
CA LEU A 33 -18.99 5.29 4.49
C LEU A 33 -18.64 4.22 5.55
N LEU A 34 -17.38 4.17 5.98
CA LEU A 34 -16.91 3.21 6.98
C LEU A 34 -17.14 3.65 8.42
N ALA A 35 -17.43 4.92 8.69
CA ALA A 35 -17.67 5.42 10.05
C ALA A 35 -18.87 4.74 10.71
N ASP A 36 -19.98 4.61 9.97
CA ASP A 36 -21.24 4.01 10.43
C ASP A 36 -21.57 2.70 9.68
N ALA A 37 -20.58 2.08 9.05
CA ALA A 37 -20.78 0.86 8.27
C ALA A 37 -21.26 -0.32 9.13
N SER A 38 -22.23 -1.06 8.60
CA SER A 38 -22.55 -2.39 9.15
C SER A 38 -21.34 -3.34 9.06
N PRO A 39 -21.22 -4.32 9.97
CA PRO A 39 -20.14 -5.32 9.91
C PRO A 39 -20.03 -6.02 8.55
N ALA A 40 -21.17 -6.34 7.93
CA ALA A 40 -21.21 -6.97 6.61
C ALA A 40 -20.58 -6.08 5.51
N LEU A 41 -20.78 -4.75 5.57
CA LEU A 41 -20.17 -3.83 4.62
C LEU A 41 -18.66 -3.74 4.85
N VAL A 42 -18.21 -3.71 6.11
CA VAL A 42 -16.78 -3.73 6.44
C VAL A 42 -16.12 -5.00 5.91
N GLU A 43 -16.75 -6.16 6.06
CA GLU A 43 -16.26 -7.43 5.51
C GLU A 43 -16.17 -7.39 3.98
N GLN A 44 -17.18 -6.84 3.29
CA GLN A 44 -17.16 -6.69 1.84
C GLN A 44 -16.04 -5.77 1.38
N VAL A 45 -15.85 -4.63 2.05
CA VAL A 45 -14.76 -3.69 1.75
C VAL A 45 -13.41 -4.35 1.97
N ALA A 46 -13.24 -5.10 3.05
CA ALA A 46 -12.01 -5.85 3.32
C ALA A 46 -11.72 -6.90 2.23
N ALA A 47 -12.74 -7.65 1.79
CA ALA A 47 -12.59 -8.62 0.71
C ALA A 47 -12.19 -7.95 -0.62
N ILE A 48 -12.79 -6.81 -0.95
CA ILE A 48 -12.44 -6.02 -2.14
C ILE A 48 -11.01 -5.50 -2.03
N ALA A 49 -10.64 -4.92 -0.88
CA ALA A 49 -9.30 -4.40 -0.64
C ALA A 49 -8.24 -5.50 -0.78
N GLY A 50 -8.49 -6.69 -0.23
CA GLY A 50 -7.59 -7.83 -0.38
C GLY A 50 -7.40 -8.26 -1.84
N ARG A 51 -8.48 -8.33 -2.62
CA ARG A 51 -8.40 -8.65 -4.05
C ARG A 51 -7.61 -7.58 -4.83
N LEU A 52 -7.86 -6.30 -4.56
CA LEU A 52 -7.13 -5.20 -5.19
C LEU A 52 -5.64 -5.25 -4.86
N GLY A 53 -5.29 -5.54 -3.60
CA GLY A 53 -3.90 -5.73 -3.20
C GLY A 53 -3.23 -6.87 -3.98
N GLU A 54 -3.92 -8.00 -4.16
CA GLU A 54 -3.41 -9.14 -4.93
C GLU A 54 -3.23 -8.80 -6.43
N GLU A 55 -4.18 -8.08 -7.02
CA GLU A 55 -4.10 -7.59 -8.40
C GLU A 55 -2.88 -6.65 -8.59
N ASP A 56 -2.71 -5.68 -7.69
CA ASP A 56 -1.61 -4.71 -7.76
C ASP A 56 -0.25 -5.37 -7.52
N GLY A 57 -0.16 -6.32 -6.58
CA GLY A 57 1.07 -7.08 -6.35
C GLY A 57 1.45 -7.96 -7.54
N THR A 58 0.46 -8.56 -8.20
CA THR A 58 0.68 -9.31 -9.45
C THR A 58 1.17 -8.39 -10.56
N ALA A 59 0.60 -7.19 -10.68
CA ALA A 59 1.02 -6.20 -11.65
C ALA A 59 2.46 -5.70 -11.40
N LEU A 60 2.87 -5.56 -10.13
CA LEU A 60 4.26 -5.23 -9.80
C LEU A 60 5.22 -6.35 -10.20
N LEU A 61 4.92 -7.61 -9.86
CA LEU A 61 5.75 -8.75 -10.25
C LEU A 61 5.94 -8.82 -11.76
N ALA A 62 4.88 -8.57 -12.54
CA ALA A 62 4.95 -8.56 -14.00
C ALA A 62 5.84 -7.45 -14.57
N ARG A 63 6.11 -6.39 -13.81
CA ARG A 63 6.94 -5.24 -14.21
C ARG A 63 8.34 -5.25 -13.61
N SER A 64 8.60 -6.12 -12.63
CA SER A 64 9.90 -6.24 -12.00
C SER A 64 10.85 -7.03 -12.92
N GLU A 65 11.61 -6.31 -13.74
CA GLU A 65 12.62 -6.90 -14.63
C GLU A 65 13.79 -7.49 -13.84
N GLU A 66 14.13 -6.88 -12.70
CA GLU A 66 15.11 -7.37 -11.75
C GLU A 66 14.48 -8.34 -10.74
N ARG A 67 15.21 -9.41 -10.40
CA ARG A 67 14.76 -10.45 -9.45
C ARG A 67 14.96 -10.03 -8.00
N PHE A 68 14.35 -8.92 -7.59
CA PHE A 68 14.27 -8.57 -6.18
C PHE A 68 13.49 -9.65 -5.41
N ASP A 69 13.85 -9.86 -4.15
CA ASP A 69 13.03 -10.66 -3.26
C ASP A 69 11.75 -9.90 -2.86
N ALA A 70 10.75 -10.65 -2.39
CA ALA A 70 9.43 -10.11 -2.10
C ALA A 70 9.45 -9.09 -0.94
N ALA A 71 10.34 -9.26 0.04
CA ALA A 71 10.47 -8.32 1.14
C ALA A 71 11.07 -7.01 0.65
N THR A 72 12.14 -7.05 -0.15
CA THR A 72 12.74 -5.85 -0.76
C THR A 72 11.73 -5.07 -1.60
N LEU A 73 10.91 -5.75 -2.41
CA LEU A 73 9.84 -5.10 -3.18
C LEU A 73 8.80 -4.42 -2.28
N MET A 74 8.39 -5.09 -1.21
CA MET A 74 7.43 -4.55 -0.25
C MET A 74 7.99 -3.34 0.52
N GLU A 75 9.25 -3.39 0.96
CA GLU A 75 9.91 -2.25 1.60
C GLU A 75 9.96 -1.03 0.67
N GLY A 76 10.32 -1.23 -0.60
CA GLY A 76 10.34 -0.17 -1.59
C GLY A 76 8.97 0.48 -1.80
N LEU A 77 7.90 -0.32 -1.83
CA LEU A 77 6.52 0.18 -1.92
C LEU A 77 6.12 0.99 -0.70
N LEU A 78 6.34 0.46 0.50
CA LEU A 78 6.00 1.14 1.75
C LEU A 78 6.73 2.48 1.85
N LEU A 79 8.01 2.52 1.45
CA LEU A 79 8.78 3.76 1.36
C LEU A 79 8.17 4.76 0.36
N MET A 80 7.78 4.30 -0.84
CA MET A 80 7.13 5.15 -1.84
C MET A 80 5.78 5.71 -1.37
N TRP A 81 5.05 4.95 -0.55
CA TRP A 81 3.81 5.40 0.09
C TRP A 81 4.02 6.24 1.35
N GLY A 82 5.27 6.48 1.76
CA GLY A 82 5.60 7.25 2.94
C GLY A 82 5.26 6.53 4.25
N ILE A 83 5.13 5.20 4.23
CA ILE A 83 4.86 4.37 5.39
C ILE A 83 6.20 3.91 5.96
N PRO A 84 6.64 4.42 7.11
CA PRO A 84 7.90 3.97 7.68
C PRO A 84 7.78 2.51 8.12
N CYS A 85 8.83 1.73 7.91
CA CYS A 85 8.91 0.34 8.32
C CYS A 85 10.32 -0.03 8.78
N GLU A 86 10.41 -1.10 9.57
CA GLU A 86 11.66 -1.75 9.94
C GLU A 86 11.58 -3.20 9.47
N SER A 87 12.66 -3.70 8.87
CA SER A 87 12.77 -5.10 8.52
C SER A 87 13.78 -5.82 9.38
N LYS A 88 13.44 -7.06 9.71
CA LYS A 88 14.28 -7.94 10.49
C LYS A 88 14.34 -9.31 9.82
N GLU A 89 15.54 -9.70 9.43
CA GLU A 89 15.82 -11.05 8.98
C GLU A 89 16.15 -11.94 10.18
N VAL A 90 15.55 -13.13 10.23
CA VAL A 90 15.84 -14.16 11.22
C VAL A 90 16.19 -15.44 10.48
N ALA A 91 17.37 -15.99 10.78
CA ALA A 91 17.88 -17.20 10.12
C ALA A 91 16.87 -18.37 10.27
N GLY A 92 16.52 -19.00 9.16
CA GLY A 92 15.53 -20.08 9.11
C GLY A 92 14.06 -19.63 9.20
N GLU A 93 13.81 -18.34 9.41
CA GLU A 93 12.47 -17.79 9.62
C GLU A 93 12.02 -16.80 8.54
N GLY A 94 12.98 -16.24 7.80
CA GLY A 94 12.74 -15.29 6.71
C GLY A 94 12.81 -13.84 7.19
N ILE A 95 12.17 -12.95 6.43
CA ILE A 95 12.17 -11.50 6.70
C ILE A 95 10.82 -11.08 7.25
N THR A 96 10.81 -10.33 8.34
CA THR A 96 9.61 -9.68 8.88
C THR A 96 9.73 -8.18 8.73
N ILE A 97 8.79 -7.57 8.02
CA ILE A 97 8.64 -6.12 7.89
C ILE A 97 7.60 -5.67 8.92
N THR A 98 7.98 -4.78 9.83
CA THR A 98 7.10 -4.18 10.83
C THR A 98 6.87 -2.72 10.46
N LEU A 99 5.61 -2.30 10.34
CA LEU A 99 5.29 -0.91 10.03
C LEU A 99 5.56 -0.04 11.29
N GLN A 100 6.46 0.93 11.14
CA GLN A 100 7.00 1.84 12.15
C GLN A 100 6.21 3.16 12.10
N GLY A 101 4.94 3.15 12.45
CA GLY A 101 4.16 4.38 12.32
C GLY A 101 2.80 4.25 12.96
N ASN A 102 2.48 5.26 13.77
CA ASN A 102 1.16 5.52 14.29
C ASN A 102 0.11 5.37 13.18
N GLU A 103 -1.10 4.95 13.54
CA GLU A 103 -2.25 4.74 12.63
C GLU A 103 -2.43 5.88 11.60
N ALA A 104 -1.94 7.09 11.90
CA ALA A 104 -1.89 8.25 11.00
C ALA A 104 -1.21 8.02 9.64
N ALA A 105 -0.01 7.42 9.56
CA ALA A 105 0.67 7.25 8.26
C ALA A 105 -0.07 6.22 7.38
N THR A 106 -0.50 5.12 8.00
CA THR A 106 -1.34 4.12 7.36
C THR A 106 -2.69 4.70 6.94
N ARG A 107 -3.32 5.55 7.76
CA ARG A 107 -4.56 6.26 7.42
C ARG A 107 -4.36 7.32 6.34
N GLU A 108 -3.19 7.95 6.25
CA GLU A 108 -2.90 8.88 5.15
C GLU A 108 -2.75 8.12 3.82
N ALA A 109 -2.13 6.93 3.84
CA ALA A 109 -1.95 6.11 2.64
C ALA A 109 -3.23 5.34 2.22
N PHE A 110 -4.00 4.82 3.18
CA PHE A 110 -5.10 3.88 2.93
C PHE A 110 -6.46 4.35 3.42
N VAL A 111 -6.57 5.58 3.95
CA VAL A 111 -7.81 6.18 4.49
C VAL A 111 -8.25 5.59 5.83
N ASP A 112 -8.21 4.25 5.97
CA ASP A 112 -8.68 3.49 7.11
C ASP A 112 -7.88 2.18 7.26
N GLU A 113 -7.64 1.75 8.50
CA GLU A 113 -6.89 0.52 8.81
C GLU A 113 -7.61 -0.76 8.33
N ARG A 114 -8.95 -0.73 8.29
CA ARG A 114 -9.80 -1.83 7.80
C ARG A 114 -9.63 -2.06 6.30
N VAL A 115 -9.10 -1.07 5.58
CA VAL A 115 -8.70 -1.17 4.17
C VAL A 115 -7.23 -1.56 4.06
N ALA A 116 -6.36 -0.91 4.84
CA ALA A 116 -4.91 -1.12 4.78
C ALA A 116 -4.51 -2.58 5.02
N ALA A 117 -5.01 -3.19 6.10
CA ALA A 117 -4.64 -4.55 6.49
C ALA A 117 -4.95 -5.60 5.41
N PRO A 118 -6.20 -5.73 4.91
CA PRO A 118 -6.49 -6.70 3.87
C PRO A 118 -5.77 -6.38 2.56
N TYR A 119 -5.63 -5.10 2.18
CA TYR A 119 -4.91 -4.71 0.97
C TYR A 119 -3.44 -5.15 1.03
N LEU A 120 -2.73 -4.81 2.11
CA LEU A 120 -1.34 -5.22 2.31
C LEU A 120 -1.18 -6.75 2.38
N ALA A 121 -2.15 -7.45 2.97
CA ALA A 121 -2.16 -8.91 3.02
C ALA A 121 -2.30 -9.54 1.62
N GLY A 122 -3.22 -9.03 0.79
CA GLY A 122 -3.39 -9.47 -0.60
C GLY A 122 -2.14 -9.18 -1.43
N TYR A 123 -1.58 -7.99 -1.26
CA TYR A 123 -0.35 -7.57 -1.95
C TYR A 123 0.83 -8.47 -1.59
N ALA A 124 1.08 -8.70 -0.30
CA ALA A 124 2.15 -9.57 0.15
C ALA A 124 2.00 -11.00 -0.39
N ARG A 125 0.76 -11.52 -0.41
CA ARG A 125 0.47 -12.85 -0.96
C ARG A 125 0.76 -12.94 -2.46
N ALA A 126 0.48 -11.89 -3.23
CA ALA A 126 0.83 -11.85 -4.63
C ALA A 126 2.35 -11.88 -4.84
N LEU A 127 3.11 -11.11 -4.04
CA LEU A 127 4.58 -11.11 -4.12
C LEU A 127 5.18 -12.47 -3.72
N GLN A 128 4.60 -13.12 -2.71
CA GLN A 128 5.01 -14.44 -2.25
C GLN A 128 3.83 -15.13 -1.55
N ARG A 129 3.40 -16.27 -2.11
CA ARG A 129 2.14 -16.95 -1.77
C ARG A 129 1.97 -17.30 -0.29
N ASP A 130 3.07 -17.62 0.39
CA ASP A 130 3.13 -18.01 1.80
C ASP A 130 3.48 -16.85 2.73
N ALA A 131 3.50 -15.61 2.23
CA ALA A 131 3.61 -14.43 3.07
C ALA A 131 2.42 -14.33 4.04
N VAL A 132 2.72 -13.95 5.29
CA VAL A 132 1.73 -13.85 6.36
C VAL A 132 1.65 -12.42 6.85
N PHE A 133 0.47 -11.83 6.73
CA PHE A 133 0.15 -10.55 7.35
C PHE A 133 -0.35 -10.77 8.77
N ARG A 134 0.14 -9.98 9.72
CA ARG A 134 -0.26 -9.99 11.13
C ARG A 134 -0.71 -8.60 11.54
N ASN A 135 -1.88 -8.54 12.16
CA ASN A 135 -2.43 -7.34 12.77
C ASN A 135 -3.28 -7.78 13.97
N GLY A 136 -2.68 -7.79 15.16
CA GLY A 136 -3.32 -8.14 16.41
C GLY A 136 -3.68 -6.91 17.25
N PRO A 137 -4.62 -7.01 18.20
CA PRO A 137 -4.95 -5.91 19.11
C PRO A 137 -3.72 -5.44 19.89
N GLY A 138 -3.31 -4.18 19.68
CA GLY A 138 -2.11 -3.61 20.31
C GLY A 138 -0.79 -4.04 19.69
N GLU A 139 -0.82 -4.83 18.62
CA GLU A 139 0.35 -5.18 17.83
C GLU A 139 0.51 -4.21 16.65
N ARG A 140 1.76 -3.95 16.27
CA ARG A 140 2.03 -3.23 15.01
C ARG A 140 1.73 -4.15 13.83
N MET A 141 1.18 -3.60 12.75
CA MET A 141 1.03 -4.32 11.49
C MET A 141 2.39 -4.85 11.04
N ALA A 142 2.45 -6.14 10.73
CA ALA A 142 3.67 -6.80 10.28
C ALA A 142 3.40 -7.76 9.13
N ILE A 143 4.37 -7.88 8.23
CA ILE A 143 4.34 -8.77 7.07
C ILE A 143 5.55 -9.69 7.17
N ARG A 144 5.31 -11.00 7.23
CA ARG A 144 6.37 -12.01 7.23
C ARG A 144 6.47 -12.64 5.85
N PHE A 145 7.66 -12.59 5.27
CA PHE A 145 8.07 -13.32 4.08
C PHE A 145 8.95 -14.50 4.50
N PRO A 146 8.49 -15.75 4.37
CA PRO A 146 9.30 -16.91 4.72
C PRO A 146 10.48 -17.09 3.76
N PRO A 147 11.52 -17.85 4.17
CA PRO A 147 12.69 -18.07 3.33
C PRO A 147 12.30 -18.82 2.05
N ARG A 148 12.91 -18.43 0.92
CA ARG A 148 12.75 -19.16 -0.35
C ARG A 148 13.47 -20.49 -0.22
N GLY A 149 12.73 -21.59 -0.32
CA GLY A 149 13.27 -22.95 -0.38
C GLY A 149 14.04 -23.23 -1.67
#